data_AF-K9UUI8-F1
#
_entry.id   AF-K9UUI8-F1
#
_cell.length_a   1.000
_cell.length_b   1.000
_cell.length_c   1.000
_cell.angle_alpha   90.00
_cell.angle_beta   90.00
_cell.angle_gamma   90.00
#
_symmetry.space_group_name_H-M   'P 1'
#
loop_
_entity.id
_entity.type
_entity.pdbx_description
1 polymer ?
#
loop_
_entity_poly.entity_id
_entity_poly.type
_entity_poly.pdbx_seq_one_letter_code
_entity_poly.pdbx_strand_id
1 'polypeptide(L)' 'MDQTVTIEDVLELIKQLSLLDKLRLIQQIAPQIEHELTNFQSQPRKSLRGLWRGSNVSESDITQMRQEVWANFPREDI' A
#
# COMPACT_ATOMS: atom_id res chain seq x y z
N MET A 1 18.40 4.41 30.38
CA MET A 1 19.26 4.47 29.18
C MET A 1 18.56 3.62 28.15
N ASP A 2 17.98 4.23 27.13
CA ASP A 2 17.26 3.48 26.09
C ASP A 2 18.31 2.83 25.20
N GLN A 3 18.57 1.54 25.45
CA GLN A 3 19.44 0.75 24.60
C GLN A 3 18.67 0.47 23.30
N THR A 4 19.04 1.18 22.25
CA THR A 4 18.54 0.92 20.90
C THR A 4 19.12 -0.42 20.44
N VAL A 5 18.36 -1.49 20.67
CA VAL A 5 18.71 -2.82 20.18
C VAL A 5 18.72 -2.77 18.66
N THR A 6 19.87 -3.09 18.05
CA THR A 6 20.01 -3.12 16.59
C THR A 6 19.60 -4.49 16.03
N ILE A 7 19.29 -4.55 14.73
CA ILE A 7 18.93 -5.82 14.08
C ILE A 7 20.12 -6.78 14.10
N GLU A 8 21.33 -6.25 13.93
CA GLU A 8 22.58 -6.98 13.98
C GLU A 8 22.76 -7.68 15.33
N ASP A 9 22.53 -6.97 16.44
CA ASP A 9 22.60 -7.55 17.80
C ASP A 9 21.62 -8.71 17.98
N VAL A 10 20.38 -8.55 17.48
CA VAL A 10 19.34 -9.59 17.56
C VAL A 10 19.71 -10.81 16.71
N LEU A 11 20.30 -10.60 15.53
CA LEU A 11 20.74 -11.69 14.67
C LEU A 11 21.87 -12.50 15.31
N GLU A 12 22.78 -11.86 16.05
CA GLU A 12 23.81 -12.58 16.81
C GLU A 12 23.20 -13.46 17.91
N LEU A 13 22.18 -12.98 18.61
CA LEU A 13 21.47 -13.77 19.62
C LEU A 13 20.69 -14.93 19.00
N ILE A 14 19.98 -14.69 17.90
CA ILE A 14 19.21 -15.74 17.21
C ILE A 14 20.14 -16.85 16.71
N LYS A 15 21.36 -16.53 16.25
CA LYS A 15 22.32 -17.55 15.79
C LYS A 15 22.63 -18.59 16.87
N GLN A 16 22.65 -18.20 18.13
CA GLN A 16 22.95 -19.05 19.30
C GLN A 16 21.81 -20.00 19.67
N LEU A 17 20.58 -19.77 19.18
CA LEU A 17 19.42 -20.61 19.45
C LEU A 17 19.51 -21.96 18.72
N SER A 18 18.89 -22.97 19.34
CA SER A 18 18.65 -24.27 18.70
C SER A 18 17.72 -24.11 17.50
N LEU A 19 17.73 -25.09 16.58
CA LEU A 19 16.84 -25.07 15.41
C LEU A 19 15.35 -25.06 15.82
N LEU A 20 14.98 -25.79 16.88
CA LEU A 20 13.62 -25.78 17.42
C LEU A 20 13.22 -24.42 17.98
N ASP A 21 14.13 -23.74 18.68
CA ASP A 21 13.82 -22.44 19.27
C ASP A 21 13.75 -21.33 18.22
N LYS A 22 14.55 -21.43 17.15
CA LYS A 22 14.41 -20.57 15.96
C LYS A 22 13.03 -20.70 15.32
N LEU A 23 12.54 -21.94 15.17
CA LEU A 23 11.20 -22.19 14.64
C LEU A 23 10.09 -21.65 15.56
N ARG A 24 10.21 -21.83 16.87
CA ARG A 24 9.28 -21.24 17.85
C ARG A 24 9.25 -19.72 17.79
N LEU A 25 10.41 -19.09 17.65
CA LEU A 25 10.54 -17.64 17.53
C LEU A 25 9.83 -17.13 16.27
N ILE A 26 10.03 -17.79 15.11
CA ILE A 26 9.30 -17.46 13.88
C ILE A 26 7.79 -17.62 14.09
N GLN A 27 7.37 -18.71 14.72
CA GLN A 27 5.95 -18.99 14.98
C GLN A 27 5.28 -17.94 15.86
N GLN A 28 6.03 -17.31 16.78
CA GLN A 28 5.51 -16.25 17.64
C GLN A 28 5.54 -14.87 16.98
N ILE A 29 6.58 -14.56 16.20
CA ILE A 29 6.77 -13.22 15.61
C ILE A 29 5.98 -13.04 14.31
N ALA A 30 5.87 -14.07 13.46
CA ALA A 30 5.18 -13.95 12.18
C ALA A 30 3.73 -13.44 12.30
N PRO A 31 2.89 -13.94 13.24
CA PRO A 31 1.53 -13.43 13.42
C PRO A 31 1.48 -11.97 13.87
N GLN A 32 2.47 -11.52 14.65
CA GLN A 32 2.56 -10.13 15.09
C GLN A 32 2.84 -9.20 13.91
N ILE A 33 3.79 -9.59 13.05
CA ILE A 33 4.09 -8.88 11.81
C ILE A 33 2.86 -8.84 10.90
N GLU A 34 2.17 -9.96 10.71
CA GLU A 34 0.95 -10.02 9.90
C GLU A 34 -0.13 -9.07 10.43
N HIS A 35 -0.36 -9.03 11.74
CA HIS A 35 -1.33 -8.13 12.36
C HIS A 35 -0.95 -6.66 12.16
N GLU A 36 0.33 -6.31 12.36
CA GLU A 36 0.82 -4.95 12.13
C GLU A 36 0.67 -4.55 10.65
N LEU A 37 1.06 -5.41 9.72
CA LEU A 37 0.90 -5.19 8.28
C LEU A 37 -0.57 -5.06 7.86
N THR A 38 -1.48 -5.81 8.49
CA THR A 38 -2.92 -5.71 8.23
C THR A 38 -3.47 -4.37 8.70
N ASN A 39 -2.97 -3.82 9.79
CA ASN A 39 -3.33 -2.47 10.25
C ASN A 39 -2.79 -1.38 9.31
N PHE A 40 -1.71 -1.64 8.57
CA PHE A 40 -1.24 -0.78 7.49
C PHE A 40 -2.03 -0.93 6.19
N GLN A 41 -2.81 -2.02 6.01
CA GLN A 41 -3.59 -2.26 4.81
C GLN A 41 -4.87 -1.41 4.78
N SER A 42 -4.65 -0.17 4.33
CA SER A 42 -5.59 0.75 3.66
C SER A 42 -6.89 1.07 4.39
N GLN A 43 -7.11 2.37 4.61
CA GLN A 43 -8.45 2.88 4.84
C GLN A 43 -9.41 2.27 3.81
N PRO A 44 -10.63 1.86 4.22
CA PRO A 44 -11.60 1.29 3.31
C PRO A 44 -11.74 2.18 2.08
N ARG A 45 -11.55 1.61 0.88
CA ARG A 45 -11.63 2.35 -0.38
C ARG A 45 -12.96 3.08 -0.42
N LYS A 46 -12.92 4.42 -0.50
CA LYS A 46 -14.13 5.22 -0.62
C LYS A 46 -14.85 4.82 -1.92
N SER A 47 -16.13 4.47 -1.80
CA SER A 47 -16.94 4.18 -2.98
C SER A 47 -17.07 5.43 -3.83
N LEU A 48 -16.75 5.33 -5.12
CA LEU A 48 -17.00 6.38 -6.11
C LEU A 48 -18.48 6.42 -6.56
N ARG A 49 -19.30 5.48 -6.09
CA ARG A 49 -20.72 5.38 -6.45
C ARG A 49 -21.47 6.62 -5.97
N GLY A 50 -22.00 7.39 -6.92
CA GLY A 50 -22.72 8.62 -6.64
C GLY A 50 -21.83 9.86 -6.55
N LEU A 51 -20.55 9.81 -6.95
CA LEU A 51 -19.74 11.01 -7.11
C LEU A 51 -20.37 12.03 -8.06
N TRP A 52 -21.09 11.54 -9.07
CA TRP A 52 -21.77 12.36 -10.08
C TRP A 52 -23.21 12.72 -9.69
N ARG A 53 -23.67 12.40 -8.47
CA ARG A 53 -25.04 12.75 -8.06
C ARG A 53 -25.16 14.28 -7.96
N GLY A 54 -26.08 14.85 -8.73
CA GLY A 54 -26.29 16.30 -8.78
C GLY A 54 -25.38 17.04 -9.76
N SER A 55 -24.43 16.34 -10.40
CA SER A 55 -23.68 16.90 -11.53
C SER A 55 -24.57 16.88 -12.77
N ASN A 56 -24.73 18.02 -13.42
CA ASN A 56 -25.41 18.13 -14.71
C ASN A 56 -24.35 18.34 -15.79
N VAL A 57 -23.76 17.24 -16.27
CA VAL A 57 -22.75 17.27 -17.33
C VAL A 57 -23.43 16.96 -18.65
N SER A 58 -23.36 17.93 -19.56
CA SER A 58 -23.94 17.83 -20.89
C SER A 58 -22.98 17.14 -21.88
N GLU A 59 -23.52 16.72 -23.02
CA GLU A 59 -22.73 16.15 -24.10
C GLU A 59 -21.68 17.15 -24.66
N SER A 60 -22.02 18.44 -24.68
CA SER A 60 -21.07 19.49 -25.09
C SER A 60 -19.90 19.62 -24.12
N ASP A 61 -20.14 19.51 -22.81
CA ASP A 61 -19.08 19.59 -21.80
C ASP A 61 -18.09 18.43 -21.96
N ILE A 62 -18.60 17.23 -22.23
CA ILE A 62 -17.77 16.03 -22.48
C ILE A 62 -16.95 16.21 -23.76
N THR A 63 -17.57 16.75 -24.80
CA THR A 63 -16.92 16.95 -26.10
C THR A 63 -15.80 17.98 -26.02
N GLN A 64 -16.05 19.11 -25.34
CA GLN A 64 -15.03 20.13 -25.09
C GLN A 64 -13.87 19.57 -24.29
N MET A 65 -14.14 18.87 -23.18
CA MET A 65 -13.08 18.32 -22.33
C MET A 65 -12.22 17.29 -23.07
N ARG A 66 -12.82 16.46 -23.93
CA ARG A 66 -12.08 15.53 -24.78
C ARG A 66 -11.13 16.26 -25.74
N GLN A 67 -11.60 17.32 -26.38
CA GLN A 67 -10.77 18.11 -27.29
C GLN A 67 -9.58 18.73 -26.55
N GLU A 68 -9.80 19.29 -25.36
CA GLU A 68 -8.74 19.89 -24.53
C GLU A 68 -7.70 18.87 -24.06
N VAL A 69 -8.14 17.70 -23.58
CA VAL A 69 -7.22 16.65 -23.09
C VAL A 69 -6.47 15.98 -24.24
N TRP A 70 -7.13 15.72 -25.37
CA TRP A 70 -6.52 15.07 -26.53
C TRP A 70 -5.79 16.04 -27.48
N ALA A 71 -5.86 17.35 -27.23
CA ALA A 71 -5.06 18.33 -27.97
C ALA A 71 -3.55 18.09 -27.77
N ASN A 72 -3.15 17.67 -26.58
CA ASN A 72 -1.75 17.40 -26.22
C ASN A 72 -1.38 15.91 -26.30
N PHE A 73 -2.26 15.06 -26.84
CA PHE A 73 -1.97 13.64 -26.96
C PHE A 73 -1.01 13.43 -28.15
N PRO A 74 0.17 12.80 -27.95
CA PRO A 74 1.14 12.61 -29.02
C PRO A 74 0.54 11.74 -30.12
N ARG A 75 0.54 12.25 -31.36
CA ARG A 75 -0.05 11.59 -32.54
C ARG A 75 0.98 11.01 -33.50
N GLU A 76 2.26 11.13 -33.16
CA GLU A 76 3.37 10.80 -34.06
C GLU A 76 3.94 9.38 -33.85
N ASP A 77 3.37 8.56 -32.97
CA ASP A 77 3.78 7.16 -32.77
C ASP A 77 3.02 6.18 -33.68
N ILE A 78 3.20 6.29 -35.00
CA ILE A 78 2.86 5.21 -35.97
C ILE A 78 4.10 4.78 -36.74
#